data_AF-A0A4U0PAR6-F1
#
_entry.id   AF-A0A4U0PAR6-F1
#
_cell.length_a   1.000
_cell.length_b   1.000
_cell.length_c   1.000
_cell.angle_alpha   90.00
_cell.angle_beta   90.00
_cell.angle_gamma   90.00
#
_symmetry.space_group_name_H-M   'P 1'
#
loop_
_entity.id
_entity.type
_entity.pdbx_description
1 polymer ?
#
loop_
_entity_poly.entity_id
_entity_poly.type
_entity_poly.pdbx_seq_one_letter_code
_entity_poly.pdbx_strand_id
1 'polypeptide(L)'
;MGMNRGMILVFFIVVLGGIALIDAGTNRPVNWTPTFDQRDKIPFGLYVLHQELSSIFGTEKKIDDTKRTAYEEIEQLDSLKAYHTALIDILDYGTYGDTKMEPLLNFVGNGGEVFVSTLYFDEWLLDTLGIAQEELRHSIFFPSDKSVTYSLAGDTARIILEKVTDFTVFTKLNSKHCTILGNLHARGRSIPNFIKVSFGKGHFYLHASPSVFTNYNMLTEPGYRYSSKALQVITYKNILWIDNYYDSAVSRSPLRVVLSQSGFRQAWYLLLIGLLLLLLFKSKREQRAVKIVTPEPNLSRDFAKTIGALYFENGKPGNIVLKKIDYFLYAIRSSYQLETLDLMNPEFIRHLSRKSGVDIAETQSLITYIDQYRHRETFTIEDVKFINYIIEDFKSKANII
;
A
#
# COMPACT_ATOMS: atom_id res chain seq x y z
N MET A 1 31.14 -19.11 -11.11
CA MET A 1 31.40 -17.99 -10.19
C MET A 1 30.07 -17.42 -9.75
N GLY A 2 29.62 -17.72 -8.53
CA GLY A 2 28.36 -17.19 -7.99
C GLY A 2 28.55 -15.73 -7.62
N MET A 3 27.80 -14.83 -8.27
CA MET A 3 27.87 -13.41 -7.97
C MET A 3 27.44 -13.19 -6.51
N ASN A 4 28.36 -12.66 -5.71
CA ASN A 4 28.17 -12.49 -4.27
C ASN A 4 26.95 -11.60 -4.02
N ARG A 5 26.02 -12.02 -3.15
CA ARG A 5 24.71 -11.33 -2.96
C ARG A 5 24.84 -9.84 -2.64
N GLY A 6 25.92 -9.45 -1.94
CA GLY A 6 26.23 -8.04 -1.67
C GLY A 6 26.62 -7.24 -2.92
N MET A 7 27.29 -7.87 -3.89
CA MET A 7 27.70 -7.23 -5.15
C MET A 7 26.50 -6.99 -6.07
N ILE A 8 25.50 -7.89 -6.04
CA ILE A 8 24.21 -7.69 -6.73
C ILE A 8 23.47 -6.50 -6.14
N LEU A 9 23.45 -6.38 -4.80
CA LEU A 9 22.78 -5.29 -4.10
C LEU A 9 23.41 -3.93 -4.43
N VAL A 10 24.75 -3.84 -4.40
CA VAL A 10 25.49 -2.62 -4.73
C VAL A 10 25.26 -2.23 -6.19
N PHE A 11 25.31 -3.18 -7.11
CA PHE A 11 25.01 -2.92 -8.52
C PHE A 11 23.59 -2.37 -8.72
N PHE A 12 22.60 -2.94 -8.04
CA PHE A 12 21.20 -2.49 -8.11
C PHE A 12 21.02 -1.07 -7.57
N ILE A 13 21.69 -0.73 -6.47
CA ILE A 13 21.67 0.62 -5.88
C ILE A 13 22.33 1.63 -6.82
N VAL A 14 23.45 1.28 -7.45
CA VAL A 14 24.14 2.16 -8.41
C VAL A 14 23.29 2.39 -9.65
N VAL A 15 22.64 1.35 -10.18
CA VAL A 15 21.74 1.48 -11.34
C VAL A 15 20.52 2.33 -10.99
N LEU A 16 19.86 2.10 -9.85
CA LEU A 16 18.74 2.93 -9.40
C LEU A 16 19.14 4.38 -9.15
N GLY A 17 20.31 4.61 -8.55
CA GLY A 17 20.87 5.95 -8.35
C GLY A 17 21.17 6.65 -9.67
N GLY A 18 21.72 5.92 -10.66
CA GLY A 18 21.95 6.43 -12.01
C GLY A 18 20.65 6.80 -12.74
N ILE A 19 19.63 5.93 -12.67
CA ILE A 19 18.31 6.20 -13.24
C ILE A 19 17.67 7.44 -12.59
N ALA A 20 17.74 7.56 -11.26
CA ALA A 20 17.19 8.70 -10.53
C ALA A 20 17.90 10.02 -10.90
N LEU A 21 19.22 10.00 -11.10
CA LEU A 21 19.98 11.17 -11.55
C LEU A 21 19.62 11.58 -13.00
N ILE A 22 19.41 10.61 -13.88
CA ILE A 22 18.98 10.86 -15.26
C ILE A 22 17.56 11.44 -15.29
N ASP A 23 16.63 10.87 -14.52
CA ASP A 23 15.23 11.34 -14.41
C ASP A 23 15.15 12.74 -13.80
N ALA A 24 15.98 13.04 -12.79
CA ALA A 24 16.06 14.37 -12.18
C ALA A 24 16.61 15.43 -13.14
N GLY A 25 17.48 15.04 -14.08
CA GLY A 25 18.07 15.94 -15.08
C GLY A 25 17.25 16.07 -16.38
N THR A 26 16.21 15.26 -16.59
CA THR A 26 15.40 15.33 -17.81
C THR A 26 14.28 16.35 -17.66
N ASN A 27 14.30 17.38 -18.49
CA ASN A 27 13.14 18.27 -18.63
C ASN A 27 11.96 17.45 -19.16
N ARG A 28 10.93 17.29 -18.33
CA ARG A 28 9.71 16.60 -18.74
C ARG A 28 9.14 17.33 -19.98
N PRO A 29 8.80 16.61 -21.06
CA PRO A 29 8.22 17.24 -22.23
C PRO A 29 6.95 17.99 -21.80
N VAL A 30 6.81 19.22 -22.29
CA VAL A 30 5.60 20.02 -22.01
C VAL A 30 4.40 19.26 -22.58
N ASN A 31 3.43 18.97 -21.72
CA ASN A 31 2.20 18.31 -22.13
C ASN A 31 1.28 19.33 -22.81
N TRP A 32 1.11 19.22 -24.14
CA TRP A 32 0.24 20.08 -24.94
C TRP A 32 -1.14 19.47 -25.19
N THR A 33 -1.58 18.50 -24.39
CA THR A 33 -2.92 17.95 -24.54
C THR A 33 -3.96 19.03 -24.21
N PRO A 34 -4.92 19.32 -25.09
CA PRO A 34 -6.02 20.23 -24.78
C PRO A 34 -6.92 19.60 -23.72
N THR A 35 -7.03 20.24 -22.55
CA THR A 35 -7.92 19.77 -21.48
C THR A 35 -9.00 20.78 -21.13
N PHE A 36 -8.74 22.08 -21.29
CA PHE A 36 -9.67 23.15 -20.92
C PHE A 36 -10.21 23.03 -19.48
N ASP A 37 -9.49 22.33 -18.59
CA ASP A 37 -9.87 22.17 -17.19
C ASP A 37 -9.31 23.36 -16.38
N GLN A 38 -10.16 23.98 -15.56
CA GLN A 38 -9.79 25.08 -14.65
C GLN A 38 -8.76 24.67 -13.58
N ARG A 39 -8.55 23.37 -13.36
CA ARG A 39 -7.57 22.84 -12.41
C ARG A 39 -6.21 22.56 -13.05
N ASP A 40 -6.14 22.52 -14.37
CA ASP A 40 -4.95 22.13 -15.11
C ASP A 40 -4.01 23.31 -15.39
N LYS A 41 -2.73 23.13 -15.03
CA LYS A 41 -1.65 24.11 -15.23
C LYS A 41 -0.86 23.91 -16.53
N ILE A 42 -1.24 22.92 -17.34
CA ILE A 42 -0.64 22.69 -18.66
C ILE A 42 -1.04 23.82 -19.64
N PRO A 43 -0.31 24.05 -20.75
CA PRO A 43 -0.56 25.14 -21.69
C PRO A 43 -2.03 25.33 -22.12
N PHE A 44 -2.76 24.23 -22.39
CA PHE A 44 -4.16 24.26 -22.82
C PHE A 44 -5.19 24.03 -21.70
N GLY A 45 -4.79 24.19 -20.42
CA GLY A 45 -5.72 24.28 -19.29
C GLY A 45 -6.26 25.71 -19.10
N LEU A 46 -7.24 25.89 -18.20
CA LEU A 46 -7.89 27.18 -17.91
C LEU A 46 -7.53 27.77 -16.53
N TYR A 47 -6.55 27.19 -15.83
CA TYR A 47 -6.17 27.58 -14.47
C TYR A 47 -5.91 29.09 -14.30
N VAL A 48 -5.11 29.70 -15.17
CA VAL A 48 -4.77 31.13 -15.09
C VAL A 48 -6.03 31.98 -15.28
N LEU A 49 -6.87 31.65 -16.26
CA LEU A 49 -8.10 32.38 -16.49
C LEU A 49 -9.03 32.32 -15.27
N HIS A 50 -9.22 31.12 -14.73
CA HIS A 50 -10.09 30.91 -13.58
C HIS A 50 -9.63 31.70 -12.34
N GLN A 51 -8.32 31.71 -12.07
CA GLN A 51 -7.75 32.50 -10.98
C GLN A 51 -7.92 34.02 -11.18
N GLU A 52 -7.89 34.49 -12.43
CA GLU A 52 -8.01 35.92 -12.76
C GLU A 52 -9.47 36.40 -12.94
N LEU A 53 -10.48 35.53 -12.81
CA LEU A 53 -11.89 35.93 -12.99
C LEU A 53 -12.28 37.11 -12.10
N SER A 54 -11.83 37.14 -10.84
CA SER A 54 -12.08 38.25 -9.92
C SER A 54 -11.41 39.56 -10.37
N SER A 55 -10.21 39.48 -10.96
CA SER A 55 -9.50 40.63 -11.54
C SER A 55 -10.21 41.14 -12.80
N ILE A 56 -10.70 40.24 -13.64
CA ILE A 56 -11.35 40.54 -14.92
C ILE A 56 -12.71 41.21 -14.72
N PHE A 57 -13.51 40.70 -13.79
CA PHE A 57 -14.87 41.18 -13.54
C PHE A 57 -14.97 42.23 -12.42
N GLY A 58 -13.91 42.38 -11.61
CA GLY A 58 -13.90 43.23 -10.43
C GLY A 58 -14.65 42.63 -9.25
N THR A 59 -14.59 43.31 -8.11
CA THR A 59 -15.14 42.83 -6.83
C THR A 59 -16.65 42.95 -6.69
N GLU A 60 -17.34 43.63 -7.62
CA GLU A 60 -18.79 43.80 -7.59
C GLU A 60 -19.58 42.58 -8.09
N LYS A 61 -18.92 41.69 -8.84
CA LYS A 61 -19.54 40.48 -9.39
C LYS A 61 -19.28 39.29 -8.48
N LYS A 62 -20.32 38.48 -8.27
CA LYS A 62 -20.25 37.21 -7.56
C LYS A 62 -19.98 36.12 -8.57
N ILE A 63 -18.91 35.37 -8.35
CA ILE A 63 -18.43 34.33 -9.26
C ILE A 63 -18.33 33.05 -8.45
N ASP A 64 -19.09 32.03 -8.82
CA ASP A 64 -19.07 30.72 -8.20
C ASP A 64 -18.93 29.62 -9.26
N ASP A 65 -18.33 28.50 -8.87
CA ASP A 65 -18.28 27.30 -9.71
C ASP A 65 -19.53 26.45 -9.48
N THR A 66 -20.06 25.86 -10.57
CA THR A 66 -21.14 24.88 -10.46
C THR A 66 -20.68 23.62 -9.73
N LYS A 67 -21.63 22.95 -9.07
CA LYS A 67 -21.39 21.69 -8.34
C LYS A 67 -22.14 20.52 -8.96
N ARG A 68 -22.47 20.65 -10.24
CA ARG A 68 -23.35 19.81 -11.04
C ARG A 68 -22.98 19.95 -12.51
N THR A 69 -23.50 19.05 -13.32
CA THR A 69 -23.40 19.15 -14.78
C THR A 69 -24.07 20.43 -15.28
N ALA A 70 -23.67 20.93 -16.45
CA ALA A 70 -24.27 22.13 -17.06
C ALA A 70 -25.80 22.00 -17.16
N TYR A 71 -26.28 20.84 -17.59
CA TYR A 71 -27.71 20.54 -17.72
C TYR A 71 -28.46 20.66 -16.38
N GLU A 72 -27.98 19.99 -15.33
CA GLU A 72 -28.61 20.01 -14.01
C GLU A 72 -28.60 21.42 -13.40
N GLU A 73 -27.53 22.19 -13.60
CA GLU A 73 -27.47 23.57 -13.12
C GLU A 73 -28.49 24.44 -13.86
N ILE A 74 -28.60 24.32 -15.19
CA ILE A 74 -29.58 25.05 -15.99
C ILE A 74 -31.01 24.69 -15.56
N GLU A 75 -31.32 23.41 -15.37
CA GLU A 75 -32.63 22.95 -14.89
C GLU A 75 -32.94 23.52 -13.50
N GLN A 76 -31.96 23.54 -12.60
CA GLN A 76 -32.11 24.13 -11.27
C GLN A 76 -32.37 25.65 -11.36
N LEU A 77 -31.62 26.37 -12.19
CA LEU A 77 -31.81 27.82 -12.37
C LEU A 77 -33.18 28.15 -12.94
N ASP A 78 -33.67 27.35 -13.90
CA ASP A 78 -35.02 27.49 -14.45
C ASP A 78 -36.08 27.21 -13.38
N SER A 79 -35.94 26.11 -12.63
CA SER A 79 -36.84 25.78 -11.53
C SER A 79 -36.89 26.86 -10.44
N LEU A 80 -35.75 27.50 -10.14
CA LEU A 80 -35.65 28.59 -9.16
C LEU A 80 -36.00 29.96 -9.74
N LYS A 81 -36.26 30.06 -11.05
CA LYS A 81 -36.47 31.31 -11.79
C LYS A 81 -35.32 32.31 -11.63
N ALA A 82 -34.10 31.81 -11.49
CA ALA A 82 -32.89 32.59 -11.23
C ALA A 82 -32.27 33.16 -12.51
N TYR A 83 -33.09 33.82 -13.35
CA TYR A 83 -32.73 34.25 -14.70
C TYR A 83 -31.77 35.46 -14.76
N HIS A 84 -31.53 36.16 -13.65
CA HIS A 84 -30.54 37.26 -13.58
C HIS A 84 -29.14 36.71 -13.27
N THR A 85 -28.75 35.68 -14.01
CA THR A 85 -27.51 34.93 -13.84
C THR A 85 -26.84 34.78 -15.20
N ALA A 86 -25.52 34.86 -15.23
CA ALA A 86 -24.72 34.53 -16.39
C ALA A 86 -24.01 33.18 -16.19
N LEU A 87 -24.04 32.33 -17.20
CA LEU A 87 -23.26 31.09 -17.26
C LEU A 87 -22.04 31.30 -18.13
N ILE A 88 -20.87 30.83 -17.69
CA ILE A 88 -19.64 30.80 -18.48
C ILE A 88 -19.24 29.36 -18.67
N ASP A 89 -19.08 28.95 -19.92
CA ASP A 89 -18.65 27.61 -20.29
C ASP A 89 -17.57 27.68 -21.37
N ILE A 90 -16.41 27.08 -21.11
CA ILE A 90 -15.27 27.07 -22.02
C ILE A 90 -14.76 25.64 -22.11
N LEU A 91 -14.84 25.06 -23.31
CA LEU A 91 -14.51 23.66 -23.55
C LEU A 91 -14.06 23.46 -24.99
N ASP A 92 -13.39 22.34 -25.26
CA ASP A 92 -12.92 22.01 -26.61
C ASP A 92 -14.11 21.78 -27.55
N TYR A 93 -14.98 20.82 -27.18
CA TYR A 93 -16.18 20.43 -27.90
C TYR A 93 -17.41 20.54 -26.98
N GLY A 94 -18.39 21.34 -27.41
CA GLY A 94 -19.68 21.49 -26.74
C GLY A 94 -20.41 20.15 -26.61
N THR A 95 -20.94 19.84 -25.42
CA THR A 95 -21.91 18.75 -25.20
C THR A 95 -23.30 19.32 -24.89
N TYR A 96 -23.73 20.32 -25.66
CA TYR A 96 -25.13 20.76 -25.64
C TYR A 96 -26.00 19.86 -26.56
N GLY A 97 -25.40 18.86 -27.22
CA GLY A 97 -25.98 18.13 -28.35
C GLY A 97 -26.61 16.76 -28.09
N ASP A 98 -26.26 16.07 -27.01
CA ASP A 98 -26.82 14.72 -26.77
C ASP A 98 -28.25 14.77 -26.22
N THR A 99 -28.71 15.94 -25.77
CA THR A 99 -30.08 16.15 -25.28
C THR A 99 -30.49 17.55 -25.65
N LYS A 100 -31.57 17.70 -26.43
CA LYS A 100 -32.19 19.00 -26.72
C LYS A 100 -32.41 19.73 -25.39
N MET A 101 -31.59 20.74 -25.11
CA MET A 101 -31.65 21.45 -23.83
C MET A 101 -32.73 22.54 -23.91
N GLU A 102 -34.00 22.15 -23.98
CA GLU A 102 -35.11 23.09 -23.81
C GLU A 102 -34.97 23.98 -22.55
N PRO A 103 -34.47 23.46 -21.39
CA PRO A 103 -34.17 24.29 -20.23
C PRO A 103 -33.18 25.44 -20.52
N LEU A 104 -32.19 25.24 -21.40
CA LEU A 104 -31.23 26.28 -21.78
C LEU A 104 -31.93 27.42 -22.53
N LEU A 105 -32.78 27.08 -23.50
CA LEU A 105 -33.55 28.07 -24.26
C LEU A 105 -34.54 28.80 -23.34
N ASN A 106 -35.17 28.10 -22.39
CA ASN A 106 -36.05 28.72 -21.41
C ASN A 106 -35.30 29.67 -20.47
N PHE A 107 -34.14 29.24 -19.97
CA PHE A 107 -33.28 30.06 -19.10
C PHE A 107 -32.89 31.38 -19.78
N VAL A 108 -32.36 31.30 -21.01
CA VAL A 108 -31.99 32.49 -21.78
C VAL A 108 -33.21 33.29 -22.19
N GLY A 109 -34.27 32.63 -22.66
CA GLY A 109 -35.51 33.27 -23.08
C GLY A 109 -36.17 34.11 -21.98
N ASN A 110 -36.03 33.70 -20.72
CA ASN A 110 -36.53 34.42 -19.56
C ASN A 110 -35.60 35.50 -19.01
N GLY A 111 -34.37 35.60 -19.52
CA GLY A 111 -33.45 36.69 -19.17
C GLY A 111 -32.01 36.26 -18.93
N GLY A 112 -31.69 34.97 -18.88
CA GLY A 112 -30.35 34.47 -18.63
C GLY A 112 -29.31 34.90 -19.66
N GLU A 113 -28.05 34.99 -19.23
CA GLU A 113 -26.91 35.15 -20.13
C GLU A 113 -26.10 33.86 -20.17
N VAL A 114 -25.68 33.45 -21.37
CA VAL A 114 -24.88 32.23 -21.56
C VAL A 114 -23.70 32.57 -22.44
N PHE A 115 -22.50 32.57 -21.87
CA PHE A 115 -21.24 32.69 -22.58
C PHE A 115 -20.66 31.31 -22.79
N VAL A 116 -20.48 30.92 -24.06
CA VAL A 116 -19.91 29.63 -24.42
C VAL A 116 -18.78 29.85 -25.40
N SER A 117 -17.61 29.28 -25.09
CA SER A 117 -16.50 29.21 -26.02
C SER A 117 -16.14 27.76 -26.32
N THR A 118 -16.27 27.37 -27.59
CA THR A 118 -15.96 26.01 -28.07
C THR A 118 -15.57 26.04 -29.55
N LEU A 119 -14.85 25.02 -30.03
CA LEU A 119 -14.54 24.89 -31.47
C LEU A 119 -15.80 24.64 -32.28
N TYR A 120 -16.76 23.87 -31.77
CA TYR A 120 -17.98 23.50 -32.48
C TYR A 120 -19.20 23.60 -31.57
N PHE A 121 -20.23 24.28 -32.07
CA PHE A 121 -21.55 24.31 -31.47
C PHE A 121 -22.45 23.24 -32.09
N ASP A 122 -23.35 22.70 -31.28
CA ASP A 122 -24.31 21.70 -31.73
C ASP A 122 -25.25 22.25 -32.81
N GLU A 123 -25.47 21.45 -33.86
CA GLU A 123 -26.29 21.83 -35.02
C GLU A 123 -27.70 22.26 -34.60
N TRP A 124 -28.32 21.56 -33.64
CA TRP A 124 -29.64 21.92 -33.12
C TRP A 124 -29.69 23.33 -32.53
N LEU A 125 -28.66 23.74 -31.78
CA LEU A 125 -28.59 25.08 -31.20
C LEU A 125 -28.40 26.12 -32.30
N LEU A 126 -27.50 25.85 -33.25
CA LEU A 126 -27.25 26.72 -34.41
C LEU A 126 -28.52 26.92 -35.24
N ASP A 127 -29.25 25.85 -35.55
CA ASP A 127 -30.51 25.89 -36.29
C ASP A 127 -31.58 26.69 -35.55
N THR A 128 -31.72 26.46 -34.24
CA THR A 128 -32.68 27.17 -33.39
C THR A 128 -32.40 28.67 -33.35
N LEU A 129 -31.12 29.06 -33.36
CA LEU A 129 -30.69 30.46 -33.37
C LEU A 129 -30.62 31.06 -34.79
N GLY A 130 -30.77 30.24 -35.84
CA GLY A 130 -30.69 30.65 -37.24
C GLY A 130 -29.28 31.05 -37.69
N ILE A 131 -28.26 30.37 -37.15
CA ILE A 131 -26.84 30.63 -37.37
C ILE A 131 -26.23 29.39 -38.04
N ALA A 132 -25.13 29.56 -38.77
CA ALA A 132 -24.32 28.43 -39.24
C ALA A 132 -22.85 28.66 -38.93
N GLN A 133 -22.16 27.57 -38.67
CA GLN A 133 -20.74 27.53 -38.35
C GLN A 133 -20.04 26.59 -39.34
N GLU A 134 -18.81 26.92 -39.73
CA GLU A 134 -17.96 26.04 -40.53
C GLU A 134 -16.51 26.10 -40.03
N GLU A 135 -15.81 24.98 -40.21
CA GLU A 135 -14.35 24.94 -40.09
C GLU A 135 -13.72 25.46 -41.39
N LEU A 136 -12.79 26.40 -41.26
CA LEU A 136 -12.01 26.87 -42.40
C LEU A 136 -11.08 25.75 -42.88
N ARG A 137 -11.48 25.08 -43.97
CA ARG A 137 -10.74 23.94 -44.56
C ARG A 137 -9.25 24.25 -44.71
N HIS A 138 -8.42 23.47 -44.01
CA HIS A 138 -6.96 23.54 -44.01
C HIS A 138 -6.32 23.42 -45.42
N SER A 139 -7.02 22.81 -46.39
CA SER A 139 -6.55 22.68 -47.78
C SER A 139 -6.77 23.94 -48.64
N ILE A 140 -7.72 24.80 -48.26
CA ILE A 140 -8.07 26.03 -48.98
C ILE A 140 -7.43 27.22 -48.28
N PHE A 141 -7.61 27.32 -46.97
CA PHE A 141 -6.87 28.20 -46.09
C PHE A 141 -5.72 27.35 -45.56
N PHE A 142 -4.48 27.54 -46.02
CA PHE A 142 -3.30 27.03 -45.32
C PHE A 142 -2.98 28.04 -44.23
N PRO A 143 -3.60 27.95 -43.05
CA PRO A 143 -3.46 28.96 -42.04
C PRO A 143 -2.23 28.50 -41.27
N SER A 144 -1.04 28.99 -41.63
CA SER A 144 0.00 28.96 -40.61
C SER A 144 -0.55 29.77 -39.44
N ASP A 145 -0.34 29.31 -38.21
CA ASP A 145 -0.65 30.04 -36.98
C ASP A 145 -0.30 31.54 -37.08
N LYS A 146 0.78 31.89 -37.79
CA LYS A 146 1.23 33.29 -38.04
C LYS A 146 0.38 34.09 -39.03
N SER A 147 -0.48 33.47 -39.82
CA SER A 147 -1.31 34.12 -40.86
C SER A 147 -2.75 34.38 -40.43
N VAL A 148 -3.15 33.81 -39.29
CA VAL A 148 -4.48 33.99 -38.69
C VAL A 148 -4.35 34.85 -37.45
N THR A 149 -5.20 35.87 -37.36
CA THR A 149 -5.25 36.75 -36.19
C THR A 149 -6.68 36.93 -35.72
N TYR A 150 -6.87 37.27 -34.45
CA TYR A 150 -8.18 37.48 -33.85
C TYR A 150 -8.27 38.90 -33.29
N SER A 151 -9.43 39.55 -33.45
CA SER A 151 -9.71 40.83 -32.80
C SER A 151 -11.14 40.87 -32.28
N LEU A 152 -11.38 41.70 -31.26
CA LEU A 152 -12.73 42.03 -30.80
C LEU A 152 -13.30 43.18 -31.62
N ALA A 153 -14.63 43.29 -31.65
CA ALA A 153 -15.33 44.38 -32.31
C ALA A 153 -14.95 45.73 -31.67
N GLY A 154 -14.57 46.70 -32.50
CA GLY A 154 -14.12 48.01 -32.03
C GLY A 154 -12.70 48.04 -31.44
N ASP A 155 -11.98 46.91 -31.41
CA ASP A 155 -10.56 46.87 -31.03
C ASP A 155 -9.66 46.78 -32.27
N THR A 156 -8.57 47.55 -32.28
CA THR A 156 -7.53 47.48 -33.32
C THR A 156 -6.47 46.44 -32.99
N ALA A 157 -6.37 46.01 -31.73
CA ALA A 157 -5.43 44.98 -31.30
C ALA A 157 -5.81 43.62 -31.89
N ARG A 158 -4.80 42.94 -32.43
CA ARG A 158 -4.90 41.60 -32.98
C ARG A 158 -4.00 40.65 -32.19
N ILE A 159 -4.50 39.45 -31.91
CA ILE A 159 -3.74 38.39 -31.27
C ILE A 159 -3.49 37.24 -32.24
N ILE A 160 -2.40 36.51 -32.02
CA ILE A 160 -2.06 35.27 -32.73
C ILE A 160 -2.15 34.14 -31.72
N LEU A 161 -2.75 33.02 -32.12
CA LEU A 161 -2.79 31.80 -31.31
C LEU A 161 -1.77 30.82 -31.88
N GLU A 162 -0.64 30.66 -31.21
CA GLU A 162 0.34 29.64 -31.60
C GLU A 162 -0.18 28.25 -31.26
N LYS A 163 0.28 27.23 -32.00
CA LYS A 163 -0.09 25.82 -31.77
C LYS A 163 -1.58 25.49 -31.95
N VAL A 164 -2.35 26.36 -32.60
CA VAL A 164 -3.75 26.11 -32.99
C VAL A 164 -3.80 25.82 -34.49
N THR A 165 -4.46 24.72 -34.87
CA THR A 165 -4.62 24.29 -36.27
C THR A 165 -6.06 24.32 -36.75
N ASP A 166 -7.01 24.41 -35.82
CA ASP A 166 -8.43 24.27 -36.09
C ASP A 166 -9.06 25.66 -35.99
N PHE A 167 -9.70 26.10 -37.07
CA PHE A 167 -10.16 27.48 -37.23
C PHE A 167 -11.64 27.49 -37.58
N THR A 168 -12.48 27.64 -36.56
CA THR A 168 -13.93 27.65 -36.76
C THR A 168 -14.49 29.07 -36.75
N VAL A 169 -15.45 29.33 -37.64
CA VAL A 169 -16.06 30.64 -37.85
C VAL A 169 -17.56 30.53 -38.11
N PHE A 170 -18.30 31.61 -37.87
CA PHE A 170 -19.72 31.69 -38.20
C PHE A 170 -19.88 32.19 -39.64
N THR A 171 -20.52 31.37 -40.49
CA THR A 171 -20.70 31.65 -41.92
C THR A 171 -22.06 32.25 -42.24
N LYS A 172 -23.06 31.99 -41.40
CA LYS A 172 -24.42 32.56 -41.52
C LYS A 172 -24.83 33.15 -40.18
N LEU A 173 -25.31 34.39 -40.22
CA LEU A 173 -25.82 35.09 -39.05
C LEU A 173 -27.24 35.57 -39.32
N ASN A 174 -28.09 35.53 -38.29
CA ASN A 174 -29.40 36.16 -38.34
C ASN A 174 -29.26 37.66 -38.05
N SER A 175 -29.36 38.50 -39.07
CA SER A 175 -29.10 39.95 -38.98
C SER A 175 -29.99 40.72 -38.00
N LYS A 176 -31.16 40.17 -37.62
CA LYS A 176 -32.05 40.81 -36.64
C LYS A 176 -31.66 40.55 -35.19
N HIS A 177 -31.01 39.42 -34.92
CA HIS A 177 -30.77 38.94 -33.56
C HIS A 177 -29.29 38.81 -33.22
N CYS A 178 -28.42 38.78 -34.23
CA CYS A 178 -26.98 38.60 -34.06
C CYS A 178 -26.22 39.94 -34.13
N THR A 179 -25.28 40.13 -33.20
CA THR A 179 -24.29 41.21 -33.23
C THR A 179 -22.90 40.59 -33.24
N ILE A 180 -22.01 41.05 -34.12
CA ILE A 180 -20.63 40.56 -34.18
C ILE A 180 -19.82 41.22 -33.06
N LEU A 181 -19.19 40.40 -32.22
CA LEU A 181 -18.35 40.83 -31.10
C LEU A 181 -16.85 40.58 -31.33
N GLY A 182 -16.51 39.80 -32.34
CA GLY A 182 -15.11 39.53 -32.70
C GLY A 182 -15.00 38.80 -34.03
N ASN A 183 -13.81 38.92 -34.62
CA ASN A 183 -13.52 38.34 -35.92
C ASN A 183 -12.17 37.63 -35.91
N LEU A 184 -12.15 36.52 -36.64
CA LEU A 184 -10.95 35.90 -37.18
C LEU A 184 -10.58 36.62 -38.48
N HIS A 185 -9.31 36.97 -38.64
CA HIS A 185 -8.75 37.59 -39.83
C HIS A 185 -7.79 36.63 -40.50
N ALA A 186 -8.10 36.25 -41.74
CA ALA A 186 -7.26 35.38 -42.56
C ALA A 186 -7.32 35.84 -44.02
N ARG A 187 -6.15 35.91 -44.68
CA ARG A 187 -6.02 36.27 -46.11
C ARG A 187 -6.79 37.55 -46.51
N GLY A 188 -6.73 38.57 -45.66
CA GLY A 188 -7.39 39.86 -45.91
C GLY A 188 -8.91 39.86 -45.73
N ARG A 189 -9.51 38.74 -45.29
CA ARG A 189 -10.92 38.65 -44.91
C ARG A 189 -11.06 38.71 -43.40
N SER A 190 -12.13 39.36 -42.95
CA SER A 190 -12.58 39.36 -41.56
C SER A 190 -13.84 38.51 -41.49
N ILE A 191 -13.82 37.45 -40.69
CA ILE A 191 -14.88 36.46 -40.60
C ILE A 191 -15.30 36.35 -39.12
N PRO A 192 -16.60 36.42 -38.79
CA PRO A 192 -17.05 36.39 -37.41
C PRO A 192 -16.64 35.10 -36.70
N ASN A 193 -15.98 35.22 -35.55
CA ASN A 193 -15.68 34.09 -34.65
C ASN A 193 -16.30 34.27 -33.27
N PHE A 194 -16.84 35.46 -32.98
CA PHE A 194 -17.49 35.76 -31.71
C PHE A 194 -18.73 36.60 -31.95
N ILE A 195 -19.87 36.15 -31.46
CA ILE A 195 -21.17 36.78 -31.71
C ILE A 195 -22.02 36.82 -30.43
N LYS A 196 -22.85 37.85 -30.34
CA LYS A 196 -23.98 37.95 -29.39
C LYS A 196 -25.26 37.62 -30.13
N VAL A 197 -26.09 36.74 -29.58
CA VAL A 197 -27.39 36.36 -30.13
C VAL A 197 -28.46 36.69 -29.11
N SER A 198 -29.41 37.55 -29.48
CA SER A 198 -30.54 37.91 -28.63
C SER A 198 -31.62 36.84 -28.73
N PHE A 199 -32.04 36.28 -27.59
CA PHE A 199 -33.06 35.23 -27.53
C PHE A 199 -34.00 35.50 -26.34
N GLY A 200 -35.28 35.78 -26.65
CA GLY A 200 -36.24 36.26 -25.64
C GLY A 200 -35.74 37.53 -24.95
N LYS A 201 -35.61 37.48 -23.61
CA LYS A 201 -35.10 38.59 -22.78
C LYS A 201 -33.60 38.51 -22.49
N GLY A 202 -32.96 37.40 -22.83
CA GLY A 202 -31.55 37.13 -22.54
C GLY A 202 -30.68 37.06 -23.78
N HIS A 203 -29.45 36.59 -23.59
CA HIS A 203 -28.41 36.61 -24.61
C HIS A 203 -27.52 35.36 -24.57
N PHE A 204 -27.21 34.84 -25.76
CA PHE A 204 -26.08 33.95 -25.96
C PHE A 204 -24.86 34.74 -26.43
N TYR A 205 -23.69 34.45 -25.88
CA TYR A 205 -22.39 34.94 -26.33
C TYR A 205 -21.60 33.72 -26.81
N LEU A 206 -21.50 33.52 -28.13
CA LEU A 206 -20.95 32.32 -28.75
C LEU A 206 -19.59 32.63 -29.36
N HIS A 207 -18.52 32.01 -28.85
CA HIS A 207 -17.13 32.22 -29.25
C HIS A 207 -16.52 30.93 -29.82
N ALA A 208 -16.02 30.98 -31.06
CA ALA A 208 -15.55 29.83 -31.82
C ALA A 208 -14.04 29.54 -31.67
N SER A 209 -13.38 30.03 -30.61
CA SER A 209 -11.92 29.95 -30.45
C SER A 209 -11.49 29.77 -28.97
N PRO A 210 -11.84 28.65 -28.32
CA PRO A 210 -11.60 28.44 -26.89
C PRO A 210 -10.13 28.54 -26.49
N SER A 211 -9.19 28.25 -27.40
CA SER A 211 -7.76 28.34 -27.14
C SER A 211 -7.30 29.72 -26.68
N VAL A 212 -8.02 30.80 -26.99
CA VAL A 212 -7.67 32.16 -26.52
C VAL A 212 -7.66 32.26 -24.99
N PHE A 213 -8.48 31.44 -24.33
CA PHE A 213 -8.69 31.45 -22.88
C PHE A 213 -7.70 30.58 -22.10
N THR A 214 -6.80 29.87 -22.78
CA THR A 214 -5.91 28.91 -22.13
C THR A 214 -4.72 29.55 -21.46
N ASN A 215 -4.12 28.85 -20.50
CA ASN A 215 -2.96 29.28 -19.73
C ASN A 215 -1.86 29.86 -20.64
N TYR A 216 -1.56 29.19 -21.76
CA TYR A 216 -0.53 29.63 -22.68
C TYR A 216 -0.79 31.04 -23.24
N ASN A 217 -2.03 31.32 -23.65
CA ASN A 217 -2.39 32.62 -24.21
C ASN A 217 -2.61 33.68 -23.11
N MET A 218 -3.17 33.28 -21.97
CA MET A 218 -3.38 34.16 -20.80
C MET A 218 -2.06 34.68 -20.20
N LEU A 219 -0.95 33.96 -20.35
CA LEU A 219 0.38 34.40 -19.91
C LEU A 219 1.00 35.49 -20.81
N THR A 220 0.36 35.81 -21.93
CA THR A 220 0.78 36.91 -22.81
C THR A 220 -0.08 38.16 -22.57
N GLU A 221 0.52 39.34 -22.58
CA GLU A 221 -0.23 40.59 -22.40
C GLU A 221 -1.37 40.77 -23.45
N PRO A 222 -1.16 40.50 -24.75
CA PRO A 222 -2.23 40.61 -25.74
C PRO A 222 -3.35 39.59 -25.50
N GLY A 223 -3.01 38.34 -25.15
CA GLY A 223 -3.99 37.29 -24.85
C GLY A 223 -4.82 37.62 -23.62
N TYR A 224 -4.18 38.04 -22.52
CA TYR A 224 -4.88 38.48 -21.31
C TYR A 224 -5.86 39.62 -21.61
N ARG A 225 -5.44 40.65 -22.37
CA ARG A 225 -6.32 41.78 -22.74
C ARG A 225 -7.50 41.35 -23.59
N TYR A 226 -7.29 40.45 -24.56
CA TYR A 226 -8.37 39.92 -25.40
C TYR A 226 -9.37 39.14 -24.53
N SER A 227 -8.90 38.15 -23.78
CA SER A 227 -9.74 37.27 -22.97
C SER A 227 -10.55 38.04 -21.93
N SER A 228 -9.92 39.02 -21.27
CA SER A 228 -10.59 39.90 -20.31
C SER A 228 -11.74 40.68 -20.95
N LYS A 229 -11.48 41.33 -22.09
CA LYS A 229 -12.51 42.10 -22.81
C LYS A 229 -13.61 41.22 -23.39
N ALA A 230 -13.27 40.02 -23.87
CA ALA A 230 -14.23 39.06 -24.40
C ALA A 230 -15.23 38.61 -23.32
N LEU A 231 -14.77 38.40 -22.07
CA LEU A 231 -15.62 38.03 -20.95
C LEU A 231 -16.42 39.22 -20.37
N GLN A 232 -15.89 40.44 -20.44
CA GLN A 232 -16.55 41.65 -19.94
C GLN A 232 -17.84 42.04 -20.69
N VAL A 233 -18.21 41.33 -21.77
CA VAL A 233 -19.50 41.49 -22.43
C VAL A 233 -20.68 41.02 -21.55
N ILE A 234 -20.40 40.17 -20.56
CA ILE A 234 -21.39 39.67 -19.61
C ILE A 234 -21.85 40.82 -18.71
N THR A 235 -23.16 41.00 -18.61
CA THR A 235 -23.74 42.16 -17.90
C THR A 235 -24.15 41.83 -16.48
N TYR A 236 -24.60 40.59 -16.20
CA TYR A 236 -25.05 40.24 -14.86
C TYR A 236 -23.93 40.20 -13.82
N LYS A 237 -24.34 40.44 -12.56
CA LYS A 237 -23.46 40.39 -11.38
C LYS A 237 -23.28 38.98 -10.84
N ASN A 238 -24.30 38.12 -10.95
CA ASN A 238 -24.20 36.72 -10.56
C ASN A 238 -23.70 35.90 -11.75
N ILE A 239 -22.51 35.33 -11.63
CA ILE A 239 -21.84 34.56 -12.66
C ILE A 239 -21.57 33.16 -12.12
N LEU A 240 -21.94 32.14 -12.88
CA LEU A 240 -21.60 30.76 -12.60
C LEU A 240 -20.66 30.24 -13.68
N TRP A 241 -19.52 29.72 -13.27
CA TRP A 241 -18.62 29.00 -14.14
C TRP A 241 -18.99 27.51 -14.17
N ILE A 242 -19.24 26.98 -15.37
CA ILE A 242 -19.58 25.56 -15.56
C ILE A 242 -18.34 24.69 -15.37
N ASP A 243 -18.28 23.90 -14.30
CA ASP A 243 -17.25 22.88 -14.12
C ASP A 243 -17.66 21.59 -14.85
N ASN A 244 -17.34 21.50 -16.15
CA ASN A 244 -17.58 20.31 -16.98
C ASN A 244 -16.92 19.03 -16.46
N TYR A 245 -15.93 19.18 -15.58
CA TYR A 245 -15.17 18.08 -15.04
C TYR A 245 -15.56 17.79 -13.59
N TYR A 246 -16.59 18.43 -13.02
CA TYR A 246 -16.99 18.28 -11.62
C TYR A 246 -17.15 16.80 -11.23
N ASP A 247 -17.91 16.00 -11.97
CA ASP A 247 -18.14 14.59 -11.62
C ASP A 247 -16.87 13.73 -11.71
N SER A 248 -16.08 13.92 -12.77
CA SER A 248 -14.76 13.28 -12.89
C SER A 248 -13.80 13.73 -11.78
N ALA A 249 -13.99 14.98 -11.34
CA ALA A 249 -13.30 15.63 -10.26
C ALA A 249 -13.98 15.43 -8.91
N VAL A 250 -14.95 14.52 -8.80
CA VAL A 250 -15.55 14.05 -7.55
C VAL A 250 -15.59 12.53 -7.63
N SER A 251 -14.43 11.90 -7.80
CA SER A 251 -14.31 10.49 -7.42
C SER A 251 -14.65 10.39 -5.93
N ARG A 252 -15.74 9.67 -5.61
CA ARG A 252 -16.26 9.46 -4.25
C ARG A 252 -15.31 8.66 -3.35
N SER A 253 -14.18 8.19 -3.88
CA SER A 253 -13.20 7.41 -3.12
C SER A 253 -12.19 8.33 -2.42
N PRO A 254 -11.99 8.17 -1.09
CA PRO A 254 -10.96 8.89 -0.35
C PRO A 254 -9.54 8.71 -0.92
N LEU A 255 -9.27 7.58 -1.58
CA LEU A 255 -7.98 7.27 -2.22
C LEU A 255 -7.63 8.20 -3.38
N ARG A 256 -8.61 8.92 -3.93
CA ARG A 256 -8.39 9.81 -5.06
C ARG A 256 -7.39 10.92 -4.73
N VAL A 257 -7.43 11.49 -3.52
CA VAL A 257 -6.47 12.55 -3.11
C VAL A 257 -5.04 12.02 -3.13
N VAL A 258 -4.85 10.76 -2.76
CA VAL A 258 -3.54 10.08 -2.77
C VAL A 258 -3.11 9.75 -4.20
N LEU A 259 -4.03 9.37 -5.08
CA LEU A 259 -3.70 8.96 -6.46
C LEU A 259 -3.66 10.13 -7.46
N SER A 260 -4.30 11.27 -7.18
CA SER A 260 -4.38 12.41 -8.09
C SER A 260 -3.01 13.05 -8.30
N GLN A 261 -2.25 13.24 -7.23
CA GLN A 261 -0.90 13.78 -7.28
C GLN A 261 0.11 12.72 -7.69
N SER A 262 1.01 13.06 -8.62
CA SER A 262 1.99 12.09 -9.13
C SER A 262 2.92 11.53 -8.04
N GLY A 263 3.34 12.37 -7.09
CA GLY A 263 4.21 11.94 -5.98
C GLY A 263 3.52 11.00 -5.00
N PHE A 264 2.31 11.34 -4.54
CA PHE A 264 1.54 10.48 -3.64
C PHE A 264 1.15 9.15 -4.31
N ARG A 265 0.88 9.16 -5.62
CA ARG A 265 0.61 7.94 -6.40
C ARG A 265 1.82 6.99 -6.39
N GLN A 266 3.02 7.50 -6.60
CA GLN A 266 4.25 6.70 -6.53
C GLN A 266 4.48 6.15 -5.13
N ALA A 267 4.33 6.98 -4.09
CA ALA A 267 4.46 6.55 -2.70
C ALA A 267 3.45 5.45 -2.33
N TRP A 268 2.21 5.57 -2.82
CA TRP A 268 1.15 4.56 -2.62
C TRP A 268 1.51 3.22 -3.27
N TYR A 269 1.97 3.23 -4.52
CA TYR A 269 2.40 1.98 -5.17
C TYR A 269 3.66 1.39 -4.54
N LEU A 270 4.62 2.22 -4.10
CA LEU A 270 5.78 1.76 -3.33
C LEU A 270 5.37 1.10 -2.02
N LEU A 271 4.39 1.67 -1.30
CA LEU A 271 3.84 1.08 -0.09
C LEU A 271 3.22 -0.29 -0.39
N LEU A 272 2.37 -0.39 -1.42
CA LEU A 272 1.71 -1.65 -1.78
C LEU A 272 2.70 -2.72 -2.22
N ILE A 273 3.68 -2.35 -3.06
CA ILE A 273 4.76 -3.26 -3.47
C ILE A 273 5.60 -3.66 -2.25
N GLY A 274 5.90 -2.73 -1.35
CA GLY A 274 6.63 -3.00 -0.10
C GLY A 274 5.88 -3.98 0.81
N LEU A 275 4.57 -3.80 0.98
CA LEU A 275 3.70 -4.71 1.74
C LEU A 275 3.63 -6.08 1.08
N LEU A 276 3.51 -6.15 -0.25
CA LEU A 276 3.50 -7.40 -1.00
C LEU A 276 4.83 -8.14 -0.82
N LEU A 277 5.97 -7.45 -0.95
CA LEU A 277 7.29 -8.03 -0.72
C LEU A 277 7.44 -8.48 0.73
N LEU A 278 7.01 -7.67 1.70
CA LEU A 278 7.02 -8.05 3.11
C LEU A 278 6.21 -9.32 3.32
N LEU A 279 5.01 -9.42 2.74
CA LEU A 279 4.19 -10.62 2.82
C LEU A 279 4.92 -11.81 2.19
N LEU A 280 5.50 -11.69 0.99
CA LEU A 280 6.24 -12.78 0.35
C LEU A 280 7.44 -13.27 1.18
N PHE A 281 8.20 -12.37 1.80
CA PHE A 281 9.39 -12.72 2.57
C PHE A 281 9.08 -13.15 4.01
N LYS A 282 8.16 -12.48 4.70
CA LYS A 282 7.75 -12.78 6.09
C LYS A 282 6.62 -13.81 6.20
N SER A 283 5.97 -14.19 5.10
CA SER A 283 5.01 -15.29 5.09
C SER A 283 5.68 -16.65 5.33
N LYS A 284 6.99 -16.78 5.14
CA LYS A 284 7.69 -18.02 5.48
C LYS A 284 7.65 -18.20 7.01
N ARG A 285 7.01 -19.29 7.43
CA ARG A 285 6.95 -19.71 8.84
C ARG A 285 8.36 -19.88 9.40
N GLU A 286 8.76 -18.98 10.30
CA GLU A 286 9.92 -19.18 11.16
C GLU A 286 9.52 -20.18 12.26
N GLN A 287 10.19 -21.33 12.31
CA GLN A 287 9.93 -22.33 13.35
C GLN A 287 10.40 -21.80 14.71
N ARG A 288 9.57 -21.93 15.75
CA ARG A 288 9.98 -21.59 17.13
C ARG A 288 11.15 -22.47 17.56
N ALA A 289 12.13 -21.87 18.23
CA ALA A 289 13.22 -22.62 18.85
C ALA A 289 12.66 -23.66 19.82
N VAL A 290 12.96 -24.94 19.57
CA VAL A 290 12.52 -26.04 20.42
C VAL A 290 13.29 -25.97 21.74
N LYS A 291 12.58 -25.93 22.87
CA LYS A 291 13.21 -25.92 24.19
C LYS A 291 13.87 -27.28 24.42
N ILE A 292 15.20 -27.28 24.58
CA ILE A 292 15.96 -28.50 24.87
C ILE A 292 15.62 -28.93 26.30
N VAL A 293 14.94 -30.07 26.45
CA VAL A 293 14.65 -30.69 27.75
C VAL A 293 15.76 -31.70 28.03
N THR A 294 16.57 -31.46 29.06
CA THR A 294 17.61 -32.40 29.48
C THR A 294 16.99 -33.58 30.24
N PRO A 295 17.45 -34.83 30.03
CA PRO A 295 16.96 -35.99 30.77
C PRO A 295 17.30 -35.90 32.26
N GLU A 296 16.46 -36.50 33.11
CA GLU A 296 16.65 -36.49 34.57
C GLU A 296 17.89 -37.30 34.98
N PRO A 297 18.70 -36.82 35.94
CA PRO A 297 19.88 -37.54 36.43
C PRO A 297 19.48 -38.80 37.21
N ASN A 298 20.29 -39.85 37.12
CA ASN A 298 20.05 -41.11 37.83
C ASN A 298 20.47 -40.99 39.32
N LEU A 299 19.58 -40.42 40.12
CA LEU A 299 19.79 -40.11 41.54
C LEU A 299 20.06 -41.36 42.40
N SER A 300 19.57 -42.53 42.00
CA SER A 300 19.81 -43.79 42.73
C SER A 300 21.29 -44.18 42.73
N ARG A 301 21.97 -43.99 41.60
CA ARG A 301 23.41 -44.28 41.49
C ARG A 301 24.23 -43.32 42.35
N ASP A 302 23.84 -42.06 42.36
CA ASP A 302 24.57 -41.02 43.10
C ASP A 302 24.36 -41.19 44.61
N PHE A 303 23.14 -41.55 45.05
CA PHE A 303 22.86 -41.93 46.44
C PHE A 303 23.70 -43.14 46.88
N ALA A 304 23.75 -44.21 46.08
CA ALA A 304 24.56 -45.38 46.39
C ALA A 304 26.05 -45.06 46.52
N LYS A 305 26.58 -44.18 45.65
CA LYS A 305 27.95 -43.67 45.75
C LYS A 305 28.19 -42.86 47.01
N THR A 306 27.28 -41.97 47.38
CA THR A 306 27.41 -41.13 48.59
C THR A 306 27.40 -41.99 49.86
N ILE A 307 26.48 -42.96 49.97
CA ILE A 307 26.47 -43.88 51.10
C ILE A 307 27.73 -44.74 51.13
N GLY A 308 28.18 -45.26 49.97
CA GLY A 308 29.42 -46.03 49.86
C GLY A 308 30.66 -45.23 50.30
N ALA A 309 30.77 -43.97 49.88
CA ALA A 309 31.86 -43.07 50.27
C ALA A 309 31.84 -42.74 51.77
N LEU A 310 30.67 -42.45 52.33
CA LEU A 310 30.54 -42.18 53.77
C LEU A 310 30.98 -43.37 54.62
N TYR A 311 30.60 -44.59 54.23
CA TYR A 311 31.04 -45.81 54.91
C TYR A 311 32.51 -46.12 54.69
N PHE A 312 33.09 -45.76 53.54
CA PHE A 312 34.52 -45.90 53.29
C PHE A 312 35.34 -44.94 54.16
N GLU A 313 34.91 -43.69 54.29
CA GLU A 313 35.65 -42.66 55.04
C GLU A 313 35.48 -42.77 56.57
N ASN A 314 34.27 -43.09 57.05
CA ASN A 314 33.92 -43.02 58.47
C ASN A 314 33.48 -44.36 59.10
N GLY A 315 33.37 -45.42 58.31
CA GLY A 315 32.91 -46.73 58.78
C GLY A 315 34.01 -47.49 59.54
N LYS A 316 33.65 -48.12 60.66
CA LYS A 316 34.50 -49.16 61.28
C LYS A 316 34.39 -50.44 60.43
N PRO A 317 35.48 -50.96 59.82
CA PRO A 317 35.41 -52.11 58.91
C PRO A 317 34.71 -53.33 59.52
N GLY A 318 34.89 -53.56 60.82
CA GLY A 318 34.22 -54.65 61.55
C GLY A 318 32.70 -54.56 61.54
N ASN A 319 32.12 -53.36 61.58
CA ASN A 319 30.66 -53.20 61.51
C ASN A 319 30.11 -53.69 60.16
N ILE A 320 30.85 -53.43 59.08
CA ILE A 320 30.46 -53.86 57.73
C ILE A 320 30.59 -55.38 57.58
N VAL A 321 31.69 -55.97 58.06
CA VAL A 321 31.90 -57.42 58.05
C VAL A 321 30.80 -58.14 58.81
N LEU A 322 30.55 -57.73 60.06
CA LEU A 322 29.55 -58.37 60.92
C LEU A 322 28.14 -58.23 60.32
N LYS A 323 27.76 -57.04 59.82
CA LYS A 323 26.47 -56.88 59.14
C LYS A 323 26.35 -57.73 57.88
N LYS A 324 27.39 -57.84 57.06
CA LYS A 324 27.38 -58.72 55.88
C LYS A 324 27.17 -60.18 56.26
N ILE A 325 27.85 -60.63 57.31
CA ILE A 325 27.65 -61.97 57.86
C ILE A 325 26.21 -62.14 58.36
N ASP A 326 25.69 -61.20 59.15
CA ASP A 326 24.33 -61.26 59.69
C ASP A 326 23.27 -61.30 58.59
N TYR A 327 23.41 -60.46 57.56
CA TYR A 327 22.53 -60.48 56.39
C TYR A 327 22.62 -61.78 55.61
N PHE A 328 23.81 -62.34 55.48
CA PHE A 328 23.99 -63.62 54.81
C PHE A 328 23.37 -64.78 55.61
N LEU A 329 23.58 -64.84 56.92
CA LEU A 329 22.96 -65.83 57.80
C LEU A 329 21.44 -65.66 57.84
N TYR A 330 20.94 -64.42 57.77
CA TYR A 330 19.53 -64.15 57.56
C TYR A 330 19.03 -64.69 56.22
N ALA A 331 19.76 -64.48 55.12
CA ALA A 331 19.40 -65.02 53.81
C ALA A 331 19.37 -66.56 53.83
N ILE A 332 20.32 -67.23 54.47
CA ILE A 332 20.31 -68.68 54.67
C ILE A 332 19.06 -69.13 55.45
N ARG A 333 18.74 -68.45 56.57
CA ARG A 333 17.54 -68.73 57.36
C ARG A 333 16.27 -68.56 56.53
N SER A 334 16.17 -67.47 55.76
CA SER A 334 14.99 -67.15 54.97
C SER A 334 14.79 -68.10 53.80
N SER A 335 15.84 -68.38 53.05
CA SER A 335 15.77 -69.18 51.82
C SER A 335 15.73 -70.68 52.08
N TYR A 336 16.46 -71.16 53.10
CA TYR A 336 16.63 -72.60 53.36
C TYR A 336 15.99 -73.08 54.66
N GLN A 337 15.42 -72.19 55.48
CA GLN A 337 14.81 -72.50 56.78
C GLN A 337 15.76 -73.32 57.68
N LEU A 338 17.05 -72.96 57.67
CA LEU A 338 18.07 -73.59 58.52
C LEU A 338 18.39 -72.70 59.71
N GLU A 339 18.55 -73.27 60.89
CA GLU A 339 18.99 -72.53 62.07
C GLU A 339 20.48 -72.20 61.97
N THR A 340 20.85 -70.93 62.21
CA THR A 340 22.23 -70.43 62.07
C THR A 340 22.82 -70.00 63.41
N LEU A 341 22.34 -70.57 64.52
CA LEU A 341 22.83 -70.26 65.88
C LEU A 341 24.15 -70.98 66.16
N ASP A 342 24.23 -72.26 65.83
CA ASP A 342 25.44 -73.09 65.92
C ASP A 342 25.96 -73.42 64.51
N LEU A 343 26.89 -72.59 64.04
CA LEU A 343 27.44 -72.69 62.69
C LEU A 343 28.40 -73.87 62.53
N MET A 344 29.01 -74.33 63.63
CA MET A 344 30.03 -75.38 63.60
C MET A 344 29.44 -76.80 63.74
N ASN A 345 28.12 -76.91 63.79
CA ASN A 345 27.42 -78.19 63.78
C ASN A 345 27.58 -78.91 62.42
N PRO A 346 28.15 -80.13 62.38
CA PRO A 346 28.33 -80.88 61.13
C PRO A 346 27.03 -81.16 60.35
N GLU A 347 25.90 -81.29 61.04
CA GLU A 347 24.59 -81.49 60.40
C GLU A 347 24.09 -80.22 59.71
N PHE A 348 24.39 -79.03 60.27
CA PHE A 348 24.05 -77.75 59.64
C PHE A 348 24.77 -77.59 58.30
N ILE A 349 26.08 -77.87 58.27
CA ILE A 349 26.90 -77.73 57.06
C ILE A 349 26.47 -78.72 55.99
N ARG A 350 26.13 -79.96 56.37
CA ARG A 350 25.61 -80.98 55.45
C ARG A 350 24.25 -80.58 54.88
N HIS A 351 23.35 -80.05 55.70
CA HIS A 351 22.05 -79.57 55.24
C HIS A 351 22.17 -78.35 54.34
N LEU A 352 23.05 -77.40 54.68
CA LEU A 352 23.28 -76.21 53.87
C LEU A 352 23.83 -76.59 52.49
N SER A 353 24.88 -77.40 52.42
CA SER A 353 25.45 -77.90 51.15
C SER A 353 24.41 -78.62 50.29
N ARG A 354 23.60 -79.51 50.90
CA ARG A 354 22.59 -80.27 50.16
C ARG A 354 21.43 -79.39 49.66
N LYS A 355 21.08 -78.33 50.38
CA LYS A 355 20.00 -77.39 49.99
C LYS A 355 20.49 -76.30 49.02
N SER A 356 21.73 -75.84 49.16
CA SER A 356 22.32 -74.84 48.27
C SER A 356 22.85 -75.42 46.96
N GLY A 357 23.13 -76.73 46.92
CA GLY A 357 23.77 -77.39 45.79
C GLY A 357 25.27 -77.11 45.68
N VAL A 358 25.86 -76.42 46.66
CA VAL A 358 27.30 -76.13 46.74
C VAL A 358 28.02 -77.29 47.41
N ASP A 359 29.23 -77.62 46.94
CA ASP A 359 30.01 -78.73 47.48
C ASP A 359 30.23 -78.61 49.00
N ILE A 360 30.31 -79.76 49.67
CA ILE A 360 30.41 -79.82 51.13
C ILE A 360 31.72 -79.20 51.64
N ALA A 361 32.83 -79.37 50.90
CA ALA A 361 34.13 -78.81 51.29
C ALA A 361 34.15 -77.28 51.15
N GLU A 362 33.51 -76.74 50.10
CA GLU A 362 33.35 -75.29 49.92
C GLU A 362 32.43 -74.69 50.98
N THR A 363 31.31 -75.35 51.27
CA THR A 363 30.36 -74.91 52.32
C THR A 363 31.02 -74.91 53.70
N GLN A 364 31.77 -75.97 54.02
CA GLN A 364 32.54 -76.06 55.27
C GLN A 364 33.55 -74.92 55.37
N SER A 365 34.28 -74.63 54.29
CA SER A 365 35.30 -73.56 54.27
C SER A 365 34.66 -72.20 54.51
N LEU A 366 33.56 -71.89 53.81
CA LEU A 366 32.81 -70.64 53.99
C LEU A 366 32.34 -70.46 55.43
N ILE A 367 31.67 -71.47 56.00
CA ILE A 367 31.11 -71.40 57.34
C ILE A 367 32.21 -71.27 58.40
N THR A 368 33.34 -71.95 58.20
CA THR A 368 34.52 -71.82 59.07
C THR A 368 35.07 -70.39 59.06
N TYR A 369 35.20 -69.77 57.88
CA TYR A 369 35.61 -68.37 57.79
C TYR A 369 34.58 -67.45 58.46
N ILE A 370 33.29 -67.62 58.18
CA ILE A 370 32.23 -66.81 58.79
C ILE A 370 32.30 -66.88 60.33
N ASP A 371 32.45 -68.07 60.89
CA ASP A 371 32.53 -68.26 62.35
C ASP A 371 33.77 -67.60 62.95
N GLN A 372 34.93 -67.73 62.29
CA GLN A 372 36.18 -67.05 62.69
C GLN A 372 36.03 -65.52 62.70
N TYR A 373 35.42 -64.95 61.65
CA TYR A 373 35.23 -63.50 61.55
C TYR A 373 34.14 -62.97 62.50
N ARG A 374 33.19 -63.79 62.96
CA ARG A 374 32.23 -63.40 64.02
C ARG A 374 32.88 -63.19 65.38
N HIS A 375 33.92 -63.96 65.69
CA HIS A 375 34.60 -63.94 66.98
C HIS A 375 35.87 -63.08 67.01
N ARG A 376 36.19 -62.40 65.91
CA ARG A 376 37.37 -61.54 65.78
C ARG A 376 37.06 -60.13 66.30
N GLU A 377 38.02 -59.50 66.99
CA GLU A 377 37.83 -58.15 67.56
C GLU A 377 38.31 -57.02 66.63
N THR A 378 39.25 -57.28 65.72
CA THR A 378 39.85 -56.28 64.82
C THR A 378 39.69 -56.67 63.35
N PHE A 379 39.35 -55.70 62.50
CA PHE A 379 39.03 -55.92 61.10
C PHE A 379 39.67 -54.83 60.22
N THR A 380 40.15 -55.22 59.04
CA THR A 380 40.68 -54.33 58.00
C THR A 380 39.71 -54.20 56.83
N ILE A 381 40.02 -53.32 55.86
CA ILE A 381 39.22 -53.16 54.64
C ILE A 381 39.36 -54.40 53.74
N GLU A 382 40.51 -55.05 53.76
CA GLU A 382 40.77 -56.31 53.06
C GLU A 382 39.84 -57.42 53.59
N ASP A 383 39.60 -57.46 54.90
CA ASP A 383 38.64 -58.39 55.52
C ASP A 383 37.21 -58.16 55.00
N VAL A 384 36.81 -56.89 54.83
CA VAL A 384 35.50 -56.54 54.24
C VAL A 384 35.37 -57.07 52.81
N LYS A 385 36.41 -56.87 51.99
CA LYS A 385 36.44 -57.35 50.60
C LYS A 385 36.41 -58.87 50.54
N PHE A 386 37.21 -59.53 51.37
CA PHE A 386 37.29 -60.98 51.43
C PHE A 386 35.95 -61.60 51.85
N ILE A 387 35.35 -61.13 52.94
CA ILE A 387 34.05 -61.61 53.43
C ILE A 387 32.95 -61.37 52.40
N ASN A 388 32.95 -60.20 51.74
CA ASN A 388 32.03 -59.95 50.64
C ASN A 388 32.23 -60.94 49.49
N TYR A 389 33.47 -61.15 49.06
CA TYR A 389 33.77 -62.06 47.95
C TYR A 389 33.30 -63.49 48.23
N ILE A 390 33.64 -64.06 49.38
CA ILE A 390 33.25 -65.45 49.69
C ILE A 390 31.74 -65.61 49.86
N ILE A 391 31.04 -64.60 50.39
CA ILE A 391 29.57 -64.61 50.52
C ILE A 391 28.91 -64.51 49.15
N GLU A 392 29.34 -63.58 48.29
CA GLU A 392 28.74 -63.37 46.97
C GLU A 392 29.07 -64.53 46.02
N ASP A 393 30.26 -65.13 46.09
CA ASP A 393 30.61 -66.36 45.36
C ASP A 393 29.68 -67.51 45.75
N PHE A 394 29.47 -67.73 47.05
CA PHE A 394 28.54 -68.76 47.52
C PHE A 394 27.10 -68.47 47.08
N LYS A 395 26.61 -67.24 47.23
CA LYS A 395 25.26 -66.85 46.80
C LYS A 395 25.05 -67.06 45.31
N SER A 396 26.04 -66.70 44.49
CA SER A 396 26.02 -66.89 43.03
C SER A 396 25.89 -68.37 42.69
N LYS A 397 26.73 -69.23 43.30
CA LYS A 397 26.67 -70.69 43.10
C LYS A 397 25.36 -71.30 43.64
N ALA A 398 24.82 -70.74 44.72
CA ALA A 398 23.60 -71.20 45.37
C ALA A 398 22.31 -70.56 44.80
N ASN A 399 22.40 -69.70 43.78
CA ASN A 399 21.29 -68.92 43.20
C ASN A 399 20.43 -68.16 44.24
N ILE A 400 21.08 -67.58 45.25
CA ILE A 400 20.46 -66.70 46.24
C ILE A 400 20.69 -65.26 45.78
N ILE A 401 19.64 -64.56 45.35
CA ILE A 401 19.73 -63.14 44.94
C ILE A 401 19.77 -62.24 46.19
#